data_AF-W1YS53-F1
#
_entry.id   AF-W1YS53-F1
#
_cell.length_a   1.000
_cell.length_b   1.000
_cell.length_c   1.000
_cell.angle_alpha   90.00
_cell.angle_beta   90.00
_cell.angle_gamma   90.00
#
_symmetry.space_group_name_H-M   'P 1'
#
loop_
_entity.id
_entity.type
_entity.pdbx_description
1 polymer ?
#
loop_
_entity_poly.entity_id
_entity_poly.type
_entity_poly.pdbx_seq_one_letter_code
_entity_poly.pdbx_strand_id
1 'polypeptide(L)'
;ADRVVVMKNGVKLHDGTPREIFSHVDTLKGLGLDVPVASEIAFKLNEKGYEVGKSIINNEELAEGLKHSKLADQLLSEHNVGANTISSPINENSNVVRGEDTH
;
A
#
# COMPACT_ATOMS: atom_id res chain seq x y z
N ALA A 1 28.04 8.68 -6.42
CA ALA A 1 28.69 8.05 -5.26
C ALA A 1 28.35 6.57 -5.32
N ASP A 2 29.37 5.74 -5.42
CA ASP A 2 29.20 4.37 -5.91
C ASP A 2 29.16 3.33 -4.78
N ARG A 3 29.57 3.71 -3.57
CA ARG A 3 29.65 2.81 -2.41
C ARG A 3 29.67 3.57 -1.08
N VAL A 4 29.03 2.99 -0.06
CA VAL A 4 28.90 3.49 1.30
C VAL A 4 29.21 2.34 2.26
N VAL A 5 30.02 2.61 3.27
CA VAL A 5 30.39 1.64 4.31
C VAL A 5 29.98 2.20 5.67
N VAL A 6 29.21 1.41 6.40
CA VAL A 6 28.77 1.72 7.77
C VAL A 6 29.61 0.89 8.74
N MET A 7 30.25 1.56 9.71
CA MET A 7 31.08 0.92 10.72
C MET A 7 30.54 1.19 12.12
N LYS A 8 30.59 0.19 13.00
CA LYS A 8 30.26 0.29 14.43
C LYS A 8 31.40 -0.31 15.24
N ASN A 9 31.94 0.43 16.20
CA ASN A 9 32.99 -0.04 17.11
C ASN A 9 34.20 -0.68 16.39
N GLY A 10 34.60 -0.13 15.24
CA GLY A 10 35.71 -0.66 14.44
C GLY A 10 35.38 -1.88 13.58
N VAL A 11 34.13 -2.36 13.60
CA VAL A 11 33.66 -3.49 12.77
C VAL A 11 32.78 -2.98 11.63
N LYS A 12 32.96 -3.55 10.44
CA LYS A 12 32.12 -3.28 9.26
C LYS A 12 30.73 -3.88 9.47
N LEU A 13 29.71 -3.02 9.53
CA LEU A 13 28.32 -3.43 9.71
C LEU A 13 27.60 -3.60 8.38
N HIS A 14 27.72 -2.60 7.49
CA HIS A 14 27.17 -2.65 6.14
C HIS A 14 28.17 -2.09 5.12
N ASP A 15 28.12 -2.61 3.90
CA ASP A 15 28.98 -2.23 2.77
C ASP A 15 28.17 -2.46 1.50
N GLY A 16 27.84 -1.38 0.80
CA GLY A 16 26.95 -1.46 -0.37
C GLY A 16 26.72 -0.10 -1.01
N THR A 17 25.76 -0.02 -1.91
CA THR A 17 25.35 1.24 -2.53
C THR A 17 24.59 2.11 -1.52
N PRO A 18 24.55 3.45 -1.70
CA PRO A 18 23.71 4.31 -0.86
C PRO A 18 22.27 3.79 -0.73
N ARG A 19 21.73 3.26 -1.82
CA ARG A 19 20.36 2.72 -1.88
C ARG A 19 20.14 1.54 -0.94
N GLU A 20 21.07 0.60 -0.90
CA GLU A 20 21.02 -0.55 0.02
C GLU A 20 21.29 -0.16 1.48
N ILE A 21 22.14 0.84 1.71
CA ILE A 21 22.41 1.32 3.07
C ILE A 21 21.18 2.02 3.64
N PHE A 22 20.57 2.92 2.88
CA PHE A 22 19.41 3.69 3.33
C PHE A 22 18.11 2.88 3.43
N SER A 23 18.05 1.65 2.91
CA SER A 23 16.92 0.76 3.21
C SER A 23 16.89 0.28 4.66
N HIS A 24 18.01 0.41 5.38
CA HIS A 24 18.16 -0.01 6.78
C HIS A 24 18.04 1.18 7.73
N VAL A 25 16.96 1.96 7.60
CA VAL A 25 16.72 3.20 8.36
C VAL A 25 16.85 2.99 9.88
N ASP A 26 16.26 1.93 10.42
CA ASP A 26 16.35 1.59 11.85
C ASP A 26 17.79 1.34 12.31
N THR A 27 18.58 0.65 11.48
CA THR A 27 19.96 0.35 11.84
C THR A 27 20.79 1.62 11.83
N LEU A 28 20.63 2.48 10.83
CA LEU A 28 21.30 3.78 10.75
C LEU A 28 20.93 4.67 11.95
N LYS A 29 19.64 4.74 12.29
CA LYS A 29 19.16 5.46 13.48
C LYS A 29 19.72 4.90 14.78
N GLY A 30 19.76 3.59 14.93
CA GLY A 30 20.34 2.91 16.10
C GLY A 30 21.85 3.11 16.25
N LEU A 31 22.53 3.56 15.19
CA LEU A 31 23.94 3.96 15.21
C LEU A 31 24.14 5.45 15.46
N GLY A 32 23.06 6.24 15.53
CA GLY A 32 23.12 7.70 15.61
C GLY A 32 23.51 8.37 14.29
N LEU A 33 23.37 7.68 13.16
CA LEU A 33 23.56 8.26 11.83
C LEU A 33 22.28 8.97 11.40
N ASP A 34 22.43 10.14 10.78
CA ASP A 34 21.31 10.91 10.28
C ASP A 34 20.80 10.29 8.97
N VAL A 35 19.48 10.25 8.81
CA VAL A 35 18.80 9.64 7.66
C VAL A 35 17.88 10.66 6.99
N PRO A 36 17.68 10.59 5.67
CA PRO A 36 16.76 11.48 5.00
C PRO A 36 15.34 11.38 5.58
N VAL A 37 14.68 12.54 5.74
CA VAL A 37 13.30 12.63 6.26
C VAL A 37 12.34 11.78 5.41
N ALA A 38 12.54 11.76 4.09
CA ALA A 38 11.75 10.94 3.18
C ALA A 38 11.83 9.43 3.52
N SER A 39 13.03 8.93 3.82
CA SER A 39 13.26 7.54 4.23
C SER A 39 12.55 7.22 5.55
N GLU A 40 12.58 8.15 6.50
CA GLU A 40 11.87 7.99 7.78
C GLU A 40 10.35 7.93 7.60
N ILE A 41 9.78 8.81 6.79
CA ILE A 41 8.34 8.82 6.51
C ILE A 41 7.95 7.52 5.81
N ALA A 42 8.70 7.11 4.79
CA ALA A 42 8.49 5.84 4.09
C ALA A 42 8.51 4.64 5.05
N PHE A 43 9.50 4.60 5.96
CA PHE A 43 9.62 3.55 6.96
C PHE A 43 8.36 3.48 7.86
N LYS A 44 7.94 4.61 8.45
CA LYS A 44 6.74 4.67 9.30
C LYS A 44 5.45 4.31 8.56
N LEU A 45 5.34 4.68 7.29
CA LEU A 45 4.18 4.33 6.46
C LEU A 45 4.15 2.81 6.16
N ASN A 46 5.30 2.20 5.91
CA ASN A 46 5.40 0.74 5.77
C ASN A 46 5.03 0.02 7.08
N GLU A 47 5.44 0.51 8.25
CA GLU A 47 5.03 -0.05 9.55
C GLU A 47 3.51 0.00 9.76
N LYS A 48 2.85 1.02 9.20
CA LYS A 48 1.38 1.15 9.23
C LYS A 48 0.67 0.32 8.15
N GLY A 49 1.40 -0.42 7.31
CA GLY A 49 0.83 -1.30 6.29
C GLY A 49 0.56 -0.64 4.92
N TYR A 50 1.05 0.58 4.68
CA TYR A 50 0.83 1.29 3.42
C TYR A 50 1.76 0.87 2.27
N GLU A 51 2.77 0.04 2.52
CA GLU A 51 3.65 -0.55 1.47
C GLU A 51 4.20 0.47 0.45
N VAL A 52 4.66 1.64 0.91
CA VAL A 52 5.21 2.72 0.07
C VAL A 52 6.62 2.44 -0.48
N GLY A 53 7.26 1.34 -0.08
CA GLY A 53 8.58 0.93 -0.55
C GLY A 53 9.69 1.16 0.48
N LYS A 54 10.69 0.26 0.52
CA LYS A 54 11.70 0.18 1.61
C LYS A 54 12.98 0.97 1.35
N SER A 55 13.14 1.56 0.17
CA SER A 55 14.41 2.13 -0.31
C SER A 55 14.26 3.56 -0.81
N ILE A 56 13.29 4.30 -0.26
CA ILE A 56 13.05 5.71 -0.61
C ILE A 56 14.11 6.57 0.07
N ILE A 57 14.82 7.39 -0.69
CA ILE A 57 15.91 8.27 -0.18
C ILE A 57 15.59 9.75 -0.42
N ASN A 58 14.66 10.05 -1.34
CA ASN A 58 14.26 11.42 -1.69
C ASN A 58 12.74 11.61 -1.69
N ASN A 59 12.30 12.86 -1.86
CA ASN A 59 10.89 13.23 -1.82
C ASN A 59 10.13 12.73 -3.06
N GLU A 60 10.79 12.65 -4.20
CA GLU A 60 10.21 12.20 -5.47
C GLU A 60 9.82 10.72 -5.40
N GLU A 61 10.74 9.86 -4.94
CA GLU A 61 10.50 8.43 -4.72
C GLU A 61 9.41 8.21 -3.66
N LEU A 62 9.36 9.06 -2.62
CA LEU A 62 8.28 9.02 -1.63
C LEU A 62 6.92 9.31 -2.26
N ALA A 63 6.85 10.37 -3.08
CA ALA A 63 5.62 10.75 -3.77
C ALA A 63 5.15 9.66 -4.74
N GLU A 64 6.07 8.98 -5.42
CA GLU A 64 5.77 7.82 -6.26
C GLU A 64 5.25 6.63 -5.43
N GLY A 65 5.91 6.29 -4.33
CA GLY A 65 5.46 5.22 -3.42
C GLY A 65 4.06 5.47 -2.87
N LEU A 66 3.74 6.73 -2.53
CA LEU A 66 2.42 7.14 -2.07
C LEU A 66 1.33 7.02 -3.14
N LYS A 67 1.65 7.28 -4.42
CA LYS A 67 0.68 7.15 -5.52
C LYS A 67 0.26 5.70 -5.77
N HIS A 68 1.15 4.75 -5.52
CA HIS A 68 0.91 3.32 -5.73
C HIS A 68 0.45 2.58 -4.47
N SER A 69 0.49 3.23 -3.30
CA SER A 69 0.05 2.67 -2.03
C SER A 69 -1.47 2.43 -2.01
N LYS A 70 -1.88 1.37 -1.32
CA LYS A 70 -3.26 0.90 -1.04
C LYS A 70 -4.27 1.94 -0.52
N LEU A 71 -3.94 3.23 -0.44
CA LEU A 71 -4.92 4.29 -0.19
C LEU A 71 -6.04 4.32 -1.25
N ALA A 72 -5.77 3.88 -2.48
CA ALA A 72 -6.83 3.69 -3.49
C ALA A 72 -7.79 2.54 -3.12
N ASP A 73 -7.28 1.46 -2.51
CA ASP A 73 -8.11 0.31 -2.11
C ASP A 73 -8.94 0.62 -0.85
N GLN A 74 -8.40 1.39 0.12
CA GLN A 74 -9.11 1.72 1.36
C GLN A 74 -10.22 2.76 1.19
N LEU A 75 -10.14 3.69 0.22
CA LEU A 75 -11.23 4.65 -0.02
C LEU A 75 -12.43 4.05 -0.79
N LEU A 76 -12.29 2.85 -1.36
CA LEU A 76 -13.43 2.11 -1.94
C LEU A 76 -14.11 1.16 -0.92
N SER A 77 -13.62 1.08 0.32
CA SER A 77 -14.11 0.15 1.34
C SER A 77 -14.63 0.81 2.63
N GLU A 78 -15.22 2.01 2.56
CA GLU A 78 -16.05 2.54 3.65
C GLU A 78 -17.41 3.01 3.12
N HIS A 79 -18.35 2.07 3.01
CA HIS A 79 -19.75 2.23 3.43
C HIS A 79 -20.50 0.91 3.17
N ASN A 80 -20.51 -0.01 4.14
CA ASN A 80 -21.60 -0.98 4.25
C ASN A 80 -21.99 -1.14 5.73
N VAL A 81 -22.61 -0.09 6.24
CA VAL A 81 -23.33 -0.12 7.52
C VAL A 81 -24.74 -0.63 7.24
N GLY A 82 -25.04 -1.81 7.78
CA GLY A 82 -26.32 -2.15 8.41
C GLY A 82 -27.61 -2.05 7.58
N ALA A 83 -28.14 -3.23 7.24
CA ALA A 83 -29.56 -3.60 7.20
C ALA A 83 -30.64 -2.49 7.27
N ASN A 84 -31.51 -2.43 6.27
CA ASN A 84 -32.95 -2.37 6.57
C ASN A 84 -33.84 -2.92 5.43
N THR A 85 -34.75 -3.80 5.85
CA THR A 85 -35.81 -4.45 5.07
C THR A 85 -37.04 -3.55 4.96
N ILE A 86 -37.49 -3.21 3.74
CA ILE A 86 -38.86 -2.75 3.40
C ILE A 86 -39.11 -3.20 1.95
N SER A 87 -39.60 -4.42 1.71
CA SER A 87 -41.01 -4.83 1.49
C SER A 87 -41.56 -4.63 0.05
N SER A 88 -41.68 -5.76 -0.68
CA SER A 88 -42.77 -6.15 -1.61
C SER A 88 -43.02 -5.35 -2.91
N PRO A 89 -43.79 -5.89 -3.89
CA PRO A 89 -43.59 -7.13 -4.65
C PRO A 89 -43.67 -6.85 -6.17
N ILE A 90 -42.96 -7.60 -7.02
CA ILE A 90 -43.34 -7.69 -8.44
C ILE A 90 -43.74 -9.13 -8.72
N ASN A 91 -45.01 -9.40 -8.43
CA ASN A 91 -45.78 -10.46 -9.06
C ASN A 91 -46.37 -9.88 -10.33
N GLU A 92 -45.94 -10.35 -11.49
CA GLU A 92 -46.83 -10.48 -12.65
C GLU A 92 -46.54 -11.81 -13.34
N ASN A 93 -47.23 -12.85 -12.87
CA ASN A 93 -47.66 -13.94 -13.71
C ASN A 93 -48.44 -13.40 -14.92
N SER A 94 -47.99 -13.70 -16.14
CA SER A 94 -48.91 -13.87 -17.27
C SER A 94 -48.53 -15.14 -18.04
N ASN A 95 -49.12 -16.22 -17.55
CA ASN A 95 -49.34 -17.44 -18.29
C ASN A 95 -50.38 -17.17 -19.39
N VAL A 96 -50.03 -17.32 -20.68
CA VAL A 96 -51.02 -17.64 -21.72
C VAL A 96 -50.47 -18.74 -22.62
N VAL A 97 -50.99 -19.93 -22.34
CA VAL A 97 -51.07 -21.14 -23.16
C VAL A 97 -51.87 -20.89 -24.44
N ARG A 98 -51.47 -21.56 -25.53
CA ARG A 98 -52.25 -22.13 -26.66
C ARG A 98 -51.41 -22.03 -27.94
N GLY A 99 -51.08 -23.08 -28.69
CA GLY A 99 -51.86 -24.26 -29.00
C GLY A 99 -52.22 -24.20 -30.49
N GLU A 100 -51.79 -25.22 -31.24
CA GLU A 100 -52.45 -25.80 -32.42
C GLU A 100 -52.35 -25.10 -33.80
N ASP A 101 -51.74 -25.87 -34.72
CA ASP A 101 -52.33 -26.38 -35.97
C ASP A 101 -52.42 -25.52 -37.25
N THR A 102 -51.65 -25.98 -38.24
CA THR A 102 -52.00 -26.25 -39.66
C THR A 102 -52.90 -25.31 -40.45
N HIS A 103 -52.40 -24.76 -41.56
CA HIS A 103 -52.66 -25.21 -42.94
C HIS A 103 -51.73 -24.49 -43.94
#